data_AF-A0A7W9WVA7-F1
#
_entry.id   AF-A0A7W9WVA7-F1
#
_cell.length_a   1.000
_cell.length_b   1.000
_cell.length_c   1.000
_cell.angle_alpha   90.00
_cell.angle_beta   90.00
_cell.angle_gamma   90.00
#
_symmetry.space_group_name_H-M   'P 1'
#
loop_
_entity.id
_entity.type
_entity.pdbx_description
1 polymer ?
#
loop_
_entity_poly.entity_id
_entity_poly.type
_entity_poly.pdbx_seq_one_letter_code
_entity_poly.pdbx_strand_id
1 'polypeptide(L)'
;MSTQRQTQSQSIEMARLNAAVNANIDDARVWRWYSDLMEDDRVRCERTRRGWQITIDDCHTVKDESFDCAVRLAAQTWGDIARAPVKLRRRRKTAVRPGGAALPQFW
;
A
#
# COMPACT_ATOMS: atom_id res chain seq x y z
N MET A 1 -3.76 9.04 48.61
CA MET A 1 -4.58 8.28 47.62
C MET A 1 -4.68 8.94 46.24
N SER A 2 -4.48 10.26 46.10
CA SER A 2 -4.61 10.96 44.81
C SER A 2 -3.49 10.68 43.80
N THR A 3 -2.24 10.54 44.26
CA THR A 3 -1.06 10.29 43.40
C THR A 3 -1.13 8.95 42.65
N GLN A 4 -1.72 7.94 43.28
CA GLN A 4 -1.83 6.60 42.71
C GLN A 4 -2.84 6.53 41.56
N ARG A 5 -3.97 7.24 41.68
CA ARG A 5 -4.95 7.38 40.58
C ARG A 5 -4.37 8.18 39.41
N GLN A 6 -3.61 9.23 39.71
CA GLN A 6 -2.98 10.06 38.68
C GLN A 6 -1.91 9.28 37.88
N THR A 7 -1.09 8.48 38.57
CA THR A 7 -0.09 7.60 37.93
C THR A 7 -0.76 6.54 37.05
N GLN A 8 -1.88 5.97 37.50
CA GLN A 8 -2.64 4.98 36.74
C GLN A 8 -3.31 5.58 35.50
N SER A 9 -3.85 6.80 35.60
CA SER A 9 -4.39 7.50 34.42
C SER A 9 -3.30 7.81 33.40
N GLN A 10 -2.12 8.24 33.87
CA GLN A 10 -0.96 8.50 33.00
C GLN A 10 -0.45 7.21 32.33
N SER A 11 -0.45 6.07 33.03
CA SER A 11 0.00 4.80 32.43
C SER A 11 -0.95 4.28 31.36
N ILE A 12 -2.27 4.41 31.56
CA ILE A 12 -3.27 4.05 30.55
C ILE A 12 -3.15 4.94 29.32
N GLU A 13 -2.93 6.24 29.50
CA GLU A 13 -2.76 7.16 28.38
C GLU A 13 -1.50 6.84 27.56
N MET A 14 -0.38 6.56 28.24
CA MET A 14 0.83 6.11 27.55
C MET A 14 0.62 4.80 26.80
N ALA A 15 -0.14 3.85 27.36
CA ALA A 15 -0.47 2.60 26.67
C ALA A 15 -1.31 2.85 25.40
N ARG A 16 -2.27 3.78 25.45
CA ARG A 16 -3.10 4.17 24.29
C ARG A 16 -2.27 4.83 23.20
N LEU A 17 -1.39 5.76 23.58
CA LEU A 17 -0.49 6.43 22.64
C LEU A 17 0.43 5.42 21.96
N ASN A 18 1.03 4.50 22.73
CA ASN A 18 1.87 3.45 22.17
C ASN A 18 1.09 2.52 21.23
N ALA A 19 -0.14 2.14 21.58
CA ALA A 19 -0.99 1.33 20.71
C ALA A 19 -1.31 2.05 19.39
N ALA A 20 -1.62 3.34 19.44
CA ALA A 20 -1.88 4.16 18.26
C ALA A 20 -0.63 4.30 17.36
N VAL A 21 0.54 4.52 17.97
CA VAL A 21 1.82 4.58 17.24
C VAL A 21 2.13 3.25 16.55
N ASN A 22 1.98 2.13 17.25
CA ASN A 22 2.25 0.81 16.69
C ASN A 22 1.29 0.49 15.53
N ALA A 23 -0.01 0.75 15.69
CA ALA A 23 -0.98 0.56 14.62
C ALA A 23 -0.63 1.38 13.37
N ASN A 24 -0.24 2.64 13.55
CA ASN A 24 0.18 3.49 12.43
C ASN A 24 1.48 3.01 11.75
N ILE A 25 2.44 2.51 12.54
CA ILE A 25 3.67 1.92 11.99
C ILE A 25 3.35 0.68 11.17
N ASP A 26 2.49 -0.21 11.67
CA ASP A 26 2.13 -1.45 10.98
C ASP A 26 1.33 -1.16 9.70
N ASP A 27 0.43 -0.18 9.73
CA ASP A 27 -0.27 0.32 8.53
C ASP A 27 0.72 0.87 7.49
N ALA A 28 1.66 1.71 7.93
CA ALA A 28 2.66 2.28 7.04
C ALA A 28 3.54 1.20 6.40
N ARG A 29 3.87 0.12 7.13
CA ARG A 29 4.63 -1.02 6.61
C ARG A 29 3.86 -1.77 5.51
N VAL A 30 2.58 -2.08 5.74
CA VAL A 30 1.73 -2.77 4.76
C VAL A 30 1.61 -1.94 3.49
N TRP A 31 1.30 -0.66 3.61
CA TRP A 31 1.12 0.21 2.44
C TRP A 31 2.42 0.46 1.68
N ARG A 32 3.55 0.54 2.37
CA ARG A 32 4.85 0.64 1.71
C ARG A 32 5.19 -0.62 0.93
N TRP A 33 4.98 -1.79 1.52
CA TRP A 33 5.16 -3.07 0.83
C TRP A 33 4.26 -3.18 -0.41
N TYR A 34 2.99 -2.81 -0.30
CA TYR A 34 2.06 -2.82 -1.43
C TYR A 34 2.49 -1.84 -2.53
N SER A 35 2.92 -0.63 -2.15
CA SER A 35 3.37 0.39 -3.09
C SER A 35 4.62 -0.07 -3.87
N ASP A 36 5.59 -0.68 -3.18
CA ASP A 36 6.79 -1.24 -3.81
C ASP A 36 6.40 -2.31 -4.87
N LEU A 37 5.45 -3.20 -4.57
CA LEU A 37 4.96 -4.22 -5.52
C LEU A 37 4.24 -3.61 -6.72
N MET A 38 3.46 -2.54 -6.51
CA MET A 38 2.78 -1.81 -7.59
C MET A 38 3.79 -1.11 -8.51
N GLU A 39 4.85 -0.52 -7.95
CA GLU A 39 5.92 0.11 -8.74
C GLU A 39 6.69 -0.91 -9.61
N ASP A 40 6.83 -2.13 -9.11
CA ASP A 40 7.48 -3.24 -9.81
C ASP A 40 6.54 -4.02 -10.77
N ASP A 41 5.26 -3.65 -10.87
CA ASP A 41 4.23 -4.38 -11.64
C ASP A 41 4.07 -5.86 -11.20
N ARG A 42 4.35 -6.13 -9.92
CA ARG A 42 4.34 -7.47 -9.33
C ARG A 42 3.03 -7.85 -8.67
N VAL A 43 2.12 -6.91 -8.50
CA VAL A 43 0.81 -7.14 -7.88
C VAL A 43 -0.32 -6.78 -8.85
N ARG A 44 -1.28 -7.69 -8.95
CA ARG A 44 -2.54 -7.49 -9.68
C ARG A 44 -3.69 -7.50 -8.71
N CYS A 45 -4.50 -6.46 -8.74
CA CYS A 45 -5.71 -6.35 -7.94
C CYS A 45 -6.92 -6.43 -8.86
N GLU A 46 -7.75 -7.44 -8.66
CA GLU A 46 -8.96 -7.67 -9.46
C GLU A 46 -10.20 -7.62 -8.58
N ARG A 47 -11.22 -6.86 -9.03
CA ARG A 47 -12.53 -6.86 -8.40
C ARG A 47 -13.37 -7.99 -8.96
N THR A 48 -13.78 -8.92 -8.10
CA THR A 48 -14.69 -10.02 -8.39
C THR A 48 -16.10 -9.74 -7.85
N ARG A 49 -17.07 -10.57 -8.20
CA ARG A 49 -18.44 -10.49 -7.65
C ARG A 49 -18.50 -10.69 -6.13
N ARG A 50 -17.50 -11.37 -5.55
CA ARG A 50 -17.48 -11.72 -4.12
C ARG A 50 -16.50 -10.88 -3.30
N GLY A 51 -15.83 -9.90 -3.91
CA GLY A 51 -14.81 -9.11 -3.24
C GLY A 51 -13.60 -8.85 -4.12
N TRP A 52 -12.45 -8.69 -3.49
CA TRP A 52 -11.17 -8.45 -4.10
C TRP A 52 -10.33 -9.72 -4.17
N GLN A 53 -9.61 -9.87 -5.28
CA GLN A 53 -8.59 -10.87 -5.46
C GLN A 53 -7.26 -10.13 -5.69
N ILE A 54 -6.26 -10.45 -4.88
CA ILE A 54 -4.91 -9.89 -5.01
C ILE A 54 -3.98 -11.02 -5.39
N THR A 55 -3.30 -10.87 -6.52
CA THR A 55 -2.33 -11.82 -7.06
C THR A 55 -0.94 -11.19 -7.06
N ILE A 56 0.06 -11.85 -6.48
CA ILE A 56 1.46 -11.40 -6.42
C ILE A 56 2.34 -12.38 -7.19
N ASP A 57 3.21 -11.85 -8.05
CA ASP A 57 4.14 -12.60 -8.91
C ASP A 57 3.43 -13.72 -9.71
N ASP A 58 2.19 -13.48 -10.10
CA ASP A 58 1.28 -14.42 -10.80
C ASP A 58 1.04 -15.78 -10.10
N CYS A 59 1.53 -15.97 -8.87
CA CYS A 59 1.52 -17.24 -8.16
C CYS A 59 0.73 -17.18 -6.84
N HIS A 60 0.80 -16.05 -6.15
CA HIS A 60 0.28 -15.92 -4.78
C HIS A 60 -1.03 -15.16 -4.79
N THR A 61 -2.15 -15.86 -4.58
CA THR A 61 -3.48 -15.25 -4.66
C THR A 61 -4.20 -15.30 -3.32
N VAL A 62 -4.64 -14.15 -2.81
CA VAL A 62 -5.60 -14.04 -1.71
C VAL A 62 -6.91 -13.43 -2.17
N LYS A 63 -7.98 -13.68 -1.42
CA LYS A 63 -9.29 -13.09 -1.65
C LYS A 63 -9.89 -12.62 -0.33
N ASP A 64 -10.53 -11.47 -0.37
CA ASP A 64 -11.31 -10.93 0.74
C ASP A 64 -12.43 -10.03 0.20
N GLU A 65 -13.49 -9.81 0.97
CA GLU A 65 -14.56 -8.89 0.58
C GLU A 65 -14.08 -7.43 0.51
N SER A 66 -13.16 -7.06 1.40
CA SER A 66 -12.54 -5.73 1.47
C SER A 66 -11.18 -5.70 0.81
N PHE A 67 -10.90 -4.63 0.07
CA PHE A 67 -9.59 -4.42 -0.55
C PHE A 67 -8.49 -4.33 0.50
N ASP A 68 -8.73 -3.54 1.55
CA ASP A 68 -7.76 -3.35 2.64
C ASP A 68 -7.45 -4.66 3.36
N CYS A 69 -8.48 -5.45 3.67
CA CYS A 69 -8.29 -6.78 4.27
C CYS A 69 -7.52 -7.71 3.35
N ALA A 70 -7.82 -7.74 2.04
CA ALA A 70 -7.06 -8.54 1.08
C ALA A 70 -5.59 -8.12 1.03
N VAL A 71 -5.28 -6.80 1.04
CA VAL A 71 -3.90 -6.30 1.04
C VAL A 71 -3.18 -6.73 2.31
N ARG A 72 -3.81 -6.55 3.48
CA ARG A 72 -3.24 -6.95 4.77
C ARG A 72 -3.01 -8.46 4.86
N LEU A 73 -3.96 -9.26 4.38
CA LEU A 73 -3.83 -10.71 4.34
C LEU A 73 -2.68 -11.13 3.43
N ALA A 74 -2.55 -10.49 2.26
CA ALA A 74 -1.42 -10.73 1.37
C ALA A 74 -0.09 -10.35 2.03
N ALA A 75 -0.02 -9.19 2.69
CA ALA A 75 1.19 -8.72 3.39
C ALA A 75 1.57 -9.64 4.56
N GLN A 76 0.60 -10.14 5.31
CA GLN A 76 0.84 -11.07 6.40
C GLN A 76 1.31 -12.44 5.91
N THR A 77 0.85 -12.89 4.74
CA THR A 77 1.22 -14.20 4.18
C THR A 77 2.56 -14.14 3.43
N TRP A 78 2.87 -13.02 2.77
CA TRP A 78 3.98 -12.92 1.81
C TRP A 78 4.87 -11.69 1.98
N GLY A 79 4.72 -10.93 3.07
CA GLY A 79 5.58 -9.79 3.39
C GLY A 79 7.06 -10.17 3.51
N ASP A 80 7.32 -11.41 3.90
CA ASP A 80 8.66 -11.97 4.09
C ASP A 80 9.27 -12.57 2.82
N ILE A 81 8.49 -12.74 1.73
CA ILE A 81 9.03 -13.26 0.47
C ILE A 81 10.10 -12.29 -0.01
N ALA A 82 11.34 -12.78 -0.05
CA ALA A 82 12.55 -12.01 -0.30
C ALA A 82 12.32 -11.03 -1.45
N ARG A 83 12.40 -9.73 -1.12
CA ARG A 83 12.39 -8.62 -2.08
C ARG A 83 13.49 -8.89 -3.10
N ALA A 84 13.16 -9.46 -4.26
CA ALA A 84 14.05 -9.35 -5.41
C ALA A 84 14.33 -7.84 -5.59
N PRO A 85 15.60 -7.42 -5.72
CA PRO A 85 15.93 -6.01 -5.69
C PRO A 85 15.20 -5.26 -6.81
N VAL A 86 14.48 -4.22 -6.41
CA VAL A 86 13.72 -3.29 -7.25
C VAL A 86 14.63 -2.81 -8.38
N LYS A 87 14.43 -3.33 -9.59
CA LYS A 87 14.92 -2.66 -10.80
C LYS A 87 13.90 -1.57 -11.09
N LEU A 88 14.06 -0.41 -10.44
CA LEU A 88 13.29 0.79 -10.76
C LEU A 88 13.44 1.09 -12.25
N ARG A 89 12.59 0.50 -13.09
CA ARG A 89 12.44 0.91 -14.48
C ARG A 89 11.65 2.19 -14.40
N ARG A 90 12.35 3.29 -14.13
CA ARG A 90 11.83 4.64 -14.19
C ARG A 90 11.08 4.77 -15.51
N ARG A 91 9.76 4.64 -15.46
CA ARG A 91 8.90 4.71 -16.63
C ARG A 91 9.05 6.13 -17.14
N ARG A 92 9.90 6.32 -18.15
CA ARG A 92 10.00 7.62 -18.81
C ARG A 92 8.62 7.87 -19.37
N LYS A 93 7.92 8.85 -18.79
CA LYS A 93 6.71 9.42 -19.36
C LYS A 93 7.18 10.15 -20.63
N THR A 94 7.24 9.43 -21.75
CA THR A 94 7.47 10.07 -23.03
C THR A 94 6.27 10.96 -23.26
N ALA A 95 6.45 12.27 -23.11
CA ALA A 95 5.45 13.23 -23.53
C ALA A 95 5.15 12.94 -25.00
N VAL A 96 3.89 12.65 -25.32
CA VAL A 96 3.41 12.65 -26.70
C VAL A 96 3.70 14.06 -27.22
N ARG A 97 4.60 14.20 -28.21
CA ARG A 97 4.77 15.48 -28.92
C ARG A 97 3.38 15.86 -29.42
N PRO A 98 2.83 17.03 -29.08
CA PRO A 98 1.67 17.51 -29.79
C PRO A 98 2.11 17.62 -31.25
N GLY A 99 1.47 16.83 -32.12
CA GLY A 99 1.66 16.93 -33.57
C GLY A 99 1.47 18.38 -33.96
N GLY A 100 2.44 18.92 -34.73
CA GLY A 100 2.39 20.29 -35.19
C GLY A 100 1.07 20.54 -35.91
N ALA A 101 0.17 21.28 -35.25
CA ALA A 101 -0.98 21.85 -35.90
C ALA A 101 -0.44 22.93 -36.85
N ALA A 102 -0.34 22.58 -38.13
CA ALA A 102 -0.19 23.55 -39.19
C ALA A 102 -1.43 24.46 -39.14
N LEU A 103 -1.23 25.70 -38.71
CA LEU A 103 -2.29 26.71 -38.75
C LEU A 103 -2.71 26.90 -40.23
N PRO A 104 -4.02 26.90 -40.54
CA PRO A 104 -4.47 27.19 -41.89
C PRO A 104 -4.10 28.62 -42.26
N GLN A 105 -3.37 28.77 -43.37
CA GLN A 105 -3.10 30.07 -43.98
C GLN A 105 -4.39 30.55 -44.65
N PHE A 106 -5.03 31.56 -44.06
CA PHE A 106 -6.03 32.36 -44.76
C PHE A 106 -5.29 33.57 -45.35
N TRP A 107 -5.60 33.83 -46.62
CA TRP A 107 -4.97 34.82 -47.51
C TRP A 107 -4.96 36.25 -46.96
#